data_AF-A1B7B3-F1
#
_entry.id   AF-A1B7B3-F1
#
_cell.length_a   1.000
_cell.length_b   1.000
_cell.length_c   1.000
_cell.angle_alpha   90.00
_cell.angle_beta   90.00
_cell.angle_gamma   90.00
#
_symmetry.space_group_name_H-M   'P 1'
#
loop_
_entity.id
_entity.type
_entity.pdbx_description
1 polymer ?
#
loop_
_entity_poly.entity_id
_entity_poly.type
_entity_poly.pdbx_seq_one_letter_code
_entity_poly.pdbx_strand_id
1 'polypeptide(L)'
;MERERHFRQDDDRAGRRPRRGKDRDDRRDLSESAPHRDQHGREKGGRGRLVGRTKGGMNTKLHAICDSQGRPLDLFVTAGQVSDYIGARALLSSLPKVDWLLGDRGYDADWFREALQDKGIRACIPGRKQRKTPVKYDKRRYKRRNRIEIMFGRLKDWRRVATRYDRCPKVFLSAIALAATVIYWL
;
A
#
# COMPACT_ATOMS: atom_id res chain seq x y z
N MET A 1 39.66 12.97 15.73
CA MET A 1 39.64 12.65 17.17
C MET A 1 38.62 13.58 17.80
N GLU A 2 37.40 13.09 18.03
CA GLU A 2 36.84 12.79 19.37
C GLU A 2 36.31 14.07 20.06
N ARG A 3 35.13 14.18 20.66
CA ARG A 3 34.10 13.22 21.11
C ARG A 3 32.82 14.01 21.49
N GLU A 4 31.70 13.30 21.46
CA GLU A 4 30.54 13.27 22.41
C GLU A 4 29.81 14.55 22.87
N ARG A 5 28.51 14.66 22.54
CA ARG A 5 27.30 14.37 23.35
C ARG A 5 26.99 15.38 24.47
N HIS A 6 25.85 16.07 24.36
CA HIS A 6 24.88 16.17 25.47
C HIS A 6 23.50 16.61 25.00
N PHE A 7 22.48 15.92 25.50
CA PHE A 7 21.07 16.30 25.54
C PHE A 7 20.89 17.40 26.60
N ARG A 8 20.06 18.42 26.34
CA ARG A 8 19.42 19.24 27.38
C ARG A 8 17.97 19.54 27.01
N GLN A 9 17.11 19.41 27.99
CA GLN A 9 15.70 19.77 28.06
C GLN A 9 15.62 20.82 29.18
N ASP A 10 14.86 21.90 29.01
CA ASP A 10 14.34 22.73 30.12
C ASP A 10 13.20 23.64 29.63
N ASP A 11 12.23 23.83 30.52
CA ASP A 11 10.88 24.39 30.37
C ASP A 11 10.74 25.89 30.69
N ASP A 12 9.60 26.45 30.25
CA ASP A 12 8.70 27.46 30.88
C ASP A 12 8.84 29.01 30.77
N ARG A 13 7.71 29.60 30.27
CA ARG A 13 7.01 30.91 30.54
C ARG A 13 7.72 32.27 30.29
N ALA A 14 7.11 33.37 29.83
CA ALA A 14 5.71 33.85 29.67
C ALA A 14 5.61 35.12 28.75
N GLY A 15 4.42 35.45 28.21
CA GLY A 15 3.93 36.85 28.14
C GLY A 15 3.46 37.51 26.80
N ARG A 16 2.13 37.76 26.71
CA ARG A 16 1.37 38.87 26.03
C ARG A 16 1.05 38.86 24.50
N ARG A 17 -0.21 39.23 24.18
CA ARG A 17 -0.88 39.49 22.86
C ARG A 17 -1.29 40.99 22.77
N PRO A 18 -1.51 41.65 21.60
CA PRO A 18 -2.81 41.57 20.85
C PRO A 18 -2.83 41.79 19.30
N ARG A 19 -3.87 41.21 18.63
CA ARG A 19 -4.71 41.57 17.42
C ARG A 19 -4.08 42.41 16.26
N ARG A 20 -4.29 42.20 14.93
CA ARG A 20 -5.53 42.03 14.11
C ARG A 20 -5.16 41.92 12.58
N GLY A 21 -6.04 41.36 11.73
CA GLY A 21 -6.05 41.45 10.24
C GLY A 21 -5.71 40.13 9.53
N LYS A 22 -6.65 39.25 9.13
CA LYS A 22 -7.70 39.31 8.09
C LYS A 22 -7.12 39.30 6.66
N ASP A 23 -6.80 38.10 6.17
CA ASP A 23 -6.94 37.79 4.75
C ASP A 23 -7.83 36.56 4.58
N ARG A 24 -8.79 36.77 3.69
CA ARG A 24 -9.83 35.85 3.27
C ARG A 24 -9.19 34.87 2.29
N ASP A 25 -9.48 33.59 2.44
CA ASP A 25 -9.43 32.70 1.29
C ASP A 25 -10.65 31.79 1.32
N ASP A 26 -11.50 32.04 0.33
CA ASP A 26 -12.78 31.40 0.10
C ASP A 26 -12.59 29.93 -0.29
N ARG A 27 -12.83 29.01 0.65
CA ARG A 27 -13.25 27.65 0.31
C ARG A 27 -14.60 27.40 0.94
N ARG A 28 -15.62 27.57 0.10
CA ARG A 28 -17.01 27.21 0.37
C ARG A 28 -17.08 25.76 0.84
N ASP A 29 -17.45 25.59 2.11
CA ASP A 29 -18.05 24.38 2.64
C ASP A 29 -19.36 24.13 1.87
N LEU A 30 -19.41 23.06 1.09
CA LEU A 30 -20.69 22.47 0.69
C LEU A 30 -21.08 21.48 1.78
N SER A 31 -21.82 21.99 2.76
CA SER A 31 -22.69 21.20 3.61
C SER A 31 -23.85 20.67 2.77
N GLU A 32 -23.73 19.45 2.25
CA GLU A 32 -24.91 18.65 1.91
C GLU A 32 -25.19 17.68 3.04
N SER A 33 -26.12 18.12 3.88
CA SER A 33 -26.83 17.33 4.88
C SER A 33 -27.47 16.11 4.23
N ALA A 34 -27.07 14.91 4.67
CA ALA A 34 -27.76 13.68 4.33
C ALA A 34 -29.15 13.63 5.00
N PRO A 35 -30.23 13.22 4.31
CA PRO A 35 -31.49 12.93 4.98
C PRO A 35 -31.37 11.64 5.80
N HIS A 36 -31.94 11.69 6.99
CA HIS A 36 -31.99 10.61 7.98
C HIS A 36 -33.10 9.59 7.64
N ARG A 37 -32.85 8.31 7.98
CA ARG A 37 -33.71 7.09 7.99
C ARG A 37 -33.79 6.34 6.64
N ASP A 38 -33.62 5.02 6.57
CA ASP A 38 -33.86 3.96 7.55
C ASP A 38 -32.74 2.91 7.63
N GLN A 39 -32.43 2.50 8.86
CA GLN A 39 -31.59 1.35 9.16
C GLN A 39 -32.44 0.09 9.08
N HIS A 40 -32.49 -0.54 7.90
CA HIS A 40 -32.81 -1.97 7.84
C HIS A 40 -31.53 -2.79 7.82
N GLY A 41 -31.28 -3.41 8.97
CA GLY A 41 -30.24 -4.38 9.19
C GLY A 41 -30.27 -5.47 8.11
N ARG A 42 -29.17 -5.57 7.39
CA ARG A 42 -28.77 -6.81 6.74
C ARG A 42 -27.27 -6.91 6.92
N GLU A 43 -26.84 -7.65 7.94
CA GLU A 43 -25.52 -8.24 7.92
C GLU A 43 -25.44 -9.11 6.67
N LYS A 44 -24.97 -8.53 5.56
CA LYS A 44 -24.59 -9.30 4.37
C LYS A 44 -23.27 -9.99 4.69
N GLY A 45 -23.35 -11.02 5.51
CA GLY A 45 -22.38 -12.10 5.56
C GLY A 45 -22.14 -12.59 4.14
N GLY A 46 -21.01 -12.18 3.58
CA GLY A 46 -20.65 -12.48 2.20
C GLY A 46 -19.16 -12.68 2.15
N ARG A 47 -18.71 -13.86 2.56
CA ARG A 47 -17.29 -14.31 2.55
C ARG A 47 -16.61 -14.21 1.17
N GLY A 48 -17.31 -13.78 0.10
CA GLY A 48 -16.80 -13.67 -1.28
C GLY A 48 -16.56 -12.26 -1.82
N ARG A 49 -16.72 -11.17 -1.03
CA ARG A 49 -16.57 -9.80 -1.56
C ARG A 49 -15.15 -9.25 -1.55
N LEU A 50 -14.20 -9.92 -0.88
CA LEU A 50 -12.82 -9.43 -0.66
C LEU A 50 -12.75 -7.92 -0.33
N VAL A 51 -13.73 -7.46 0.46
CA VAL A 51 -13.74 -6.13 1.06
C VAL A 51 -13.63 -6.32 2.55
N GLY A 52 -12.62 -5.67 3.12
CA GLY A 52 -12.20 -5.79 4.50
C GLY A 52 -12.51 -4.55 5.30
N ARG A 53 -12.88 -4.72 6.58
CA ARG A 53 -13.02 -3.59 7.49
C ARG A 53 -11.65 -3.19 8.05
N THR A 54 -11.28 -1.93 7.89
CA THR A 54 -10.06 -1.34 8.47
C THR A 54 -10.40 -0.07 9.25
N LYS A 55 -9.41 0.50 9.95
CA LYS A 55 -9.59 1.75 10.72
C LYS A 55 -10.09 2.93 9.85
N GLY A 56 -9.80 2.92 8.56
CA GLY A 56 -10.27 3.94 7.59
C GLY A 56 -11.53 3.54 6.81
N GLY A 57 -12.23 2.47 7.21
CA GLY A 57 -13.43 1.99 6.50
C GLY A 57 -13.21 0.69 5.72
N MET A 58 -14.12 0.40 4.79
CA MET A 58 -14.13 -0.83 3.98
C MET A 58 -13.16 -0.71 2.80
N ASN A 59 -12.13 -1.56 2.73
CA ASN A 59 -11.11 -1.49 1.70
C ASN A 59 -10.70 -2.88 1.15
N THR A 60 -9.96 -2.85 0.06
CA THR A 60 -9.40 -4.01 -0.62
C THR A 60 -7.91 -3.76 -0.82
N LYS A 61 -7.09 -4.80 -0.71
CA LYS A 61 -5.66 -4.76 -1.02
C LYS A 61 -5.42 -5.37 -2.39
N LEU A 62 -4.57 -4.71 -3.18
CA LEU A 62 -4.06 -5.22 -4.44
C LEU A 62 -2.57 -5.54 -4.23
N HIS A 63 -2.21 -6.79 -4.46
CA HIS A 63 -0.84 -7.27 -4.52
C HIS A 63 -0.47 -7.47 -5.99
N ALA A 64 0.77 -7.12 -6.36
CA ALA A 64 1.20 -7.20 -7.75
C ALA A 64 2.66 -7.64 -7.86
N ILE A 65 2.97 -8.43 -8.88
CA ILE A 65 4.32 -8.65 -9.39
C ILE A 65 4.50 -7.74 -10.60
N CYS A 66 5.64 -7.07 -10.71
CA CYS A 66 5.95 -6.20 -11.84
C CYS A 66 7.34 -6.51 -12.39
N ASP A 67 7.53 -6.27 -13.68
CA ASP A 67 8.84 -6.35 -14.30
C ASP A 67 9.73 -5.13 -13.94
N SER A 68 10.95 -5.12 -14.48
CA SER A 68 11.92 -4.04 -14.25
C SER A 68 11.51 -2.68 -14.82
N GLN A 69 10.55 -2.65 -15.75
CA GLN A 69 9.99 -1.44 -16.37
C GLN A 69 8.74 -0.93 -15.62
N GLY A 70 8.22 -1.71 -14.66
CA GLY A 70 7.01 -1.39 -13.92
C GLY A 70 5.72 -1.88 -14.59
N ARG A 71 5.82 -2.83 -15.52
CA ARG A 71 4.66 -3.49 -16.13
C ARG A 71 4.15 -4.60 -15.21
N PRO A 72 2.85 -4.64 -14.88
CA PRO A 72 2.29 -5.72 -14.05
C PRO A 72 2.36 -7.07 -14.78
N LEU A 73 2.85 -8.09 -14.07
CA LEU A 73 2.91 -9.48 -14.55
C LEU A 73 1.82 -10.34 -13.92
N ASP A 74 1.55 -10.14 -12.64
CA ASP A 74 0.51 -10.85 -11.90
C ASP A 74 -0.15 -9.92 -10.88
N LEU A 75 -1.44 -10.12 -10.64
CA LEU A 75 -2.30 -9.26 -9.83
C LEU A 75 -3.19 -10.13 -8.94
N PHE A 76 -3.12 -9.90 -7.63
CA PHE A 76 -3.90 -10.64 -6.66
C PHE A 76 -4.62 -9.71 -5.69
N VAL A 77 -5.91 -9.92 -5.51
CA VAL A 77 -6.78 -9.06 -4.69
C VAL A 77 -7.14 -9.77 -3.39
N THR A 78 -7.04 -9.06 -2.27
CA THR A 78 -7.46 -9.55 -0.95
C THR A 78 -8.34 -8.53 -0.21
N ALA A 79 -9.08 -8.98 0.81
CA ALA A 79 -9.78 -8.06 1.70
C ALA A 79 -8.77 -7.22 2.48
N GLY A 80 -8.99 -5.92 2.70
CA GLY A 80 -7.88 -5.07 3.14
C GLY A 80 -7.39 -5.24 4.58
N GLN A 81 -8.06 -6.04 5.41
CA GLN A 81 -7.53 -6.53 6.70
C GLN A 81 -6.55 -7.70 6.54
N VAL A 82 -6.46 -8.32 5.36
CA VAL A 82 -5.58 -9.45 5.08
C VAL A 82 -4.13 -9.00 5.16
N SER A 83 -3.29 -9.83 5.79
CA SER A 83 -1.85 -9.61 5.88
C SER A 83 -1.19 -9.72 4.51
N ASP A 84 -0.15 -8.91 4.29
CA ASP A 84 0.65 -8.93 3.05
C ASP A 84 1.33 -10.29 2.83
N TYR A 85 1.52 -11.07 3.89
CA TYR A 85 2.01 -12.46 3.80
C TYR A 85 1.11 -13.37 2.98
N ILE A 86 -0.21 -13.17 3.04
CA ILE A 86 -1.14 -13.95 2.21
C ILE A 86 -0.96 -13.57 0.74
N GLY A 87 -0.77 -12.27 0.45
CA GLY A 87 -0.45 -11.79 -0.89
C GLY A 87 0.87 -12.36 -1.42
N ALA A 88 1.94 -12.33 -0.62
CA ALA A 88 3.22 -12.92 -0.99
C ALA A 88 3.10 -14.43 -1.28
N ARG A 89 2.35 -15.16 -0.45
CA ARG A 89 2.16 -16.60 -0.66
C ARG A 89 1.36 -16.90 -1.93
N ALA A 90 0.35 -16.09 -2.22
CA ALA A 90 -0.45 -16.24 -3.45
C ALA A 90 0.37 -15.98 -4.72
N LEU A 91 1.31 -15.04 -4.65
CA LEU A 91 2.15 -14.63 -5.78
C LEU A 91 3.47 -15.43 -5.90
N LEU A 92 3.82 -16.24 -4.91
CA LEU A 92 5.11 -16.96 -4.88
C LEU A 92 5.27 -17.96 -6.03
N SER A 93 4.19 -18.63 -6.42
CA SER A 93 4.21 -19.62 -7.51
C SER A 93 4.36 -18.98 -8.88
N SER A 94 3.86 -17.75 -9.08
CA SER A 94 3.89 -17.01 -10.33
C SER A 94 5.14 -16.16 -10.53
N LEU A 95 6.08 -16.17 -9.58
CA LEU A 95 7.34 -15.44 -9.71
C LEU A 95 8.15 -15.94 -10.92
N PRO A 96 8.52 -15.04 -11.85
CA PRO A 96 9.43 -15.38 -12.93
C PRO A 96 10.82 -15.71 -12.38
N LYS A 97 11.61 -16.47 -13.14
CA LYS A 97 13.01 -16.72 -12.81
C LYS A 97 13.81 -15.43 -12.96
N VAL A 98 14.20 -14.83 -11.84
CA VAL A 98 14.93 -13.56 -11.78
C VAL A 98 16.01 -13.61 -10.71
N ASP A 99 17.09 -12.86 -10.90
CA ASP A 99 18.17 -12.82 -9.92
C ASP A 99 17.76 -12.12 -8.61
N TRP A 100 16.85 -11.15 -8.70
CA TRP A 100 16.49 -10.28 -7.60
C TRP A 100 14.98 -10.00 -7.54
N LEU A 101 14.42 -10.11 -6.34
CA LEU A 101 13.07 -9.64 -6.04
C LEU A 101 13.12 -8.45 -5.09
N LEU A 102 12.49 -7.35 -5.49
CA LEU A 102 12.32 -6.16 -4.67
C LEU A 102 10.94 -6.21 -4.05
N GLY A 103 10.86 -6.08 -2.73
CA GLY A 103 9.60 -6.11 -2.01
C GLY A 103 9.57 -5.13 -0.86
N ASP A 104 8.38 -4.65 -0.54
CA ASP A 104 8.18 -3.79 0.62
C ASP A 104 8.48 -4.52 1.93
N ARG A 105 8.80 -3.74 2.97
CA ARG A 105 9.01 -4.21 4.34
C ARG A 105 7.85 -5.08 4.87
N GLY A 106 6.63 -4.87 4.38
CA GLY A 106 5.47 -5.70 4.71
C GLY A 106 5.65 -7.18 4.33
N TYR A 107 6.47 -7.48 3.34
CA TYR A 107 6.79 -8.84 2.88
C TYR A 107 8.00 -9.47 3.58
N ASP A 108 8.59 -8.79 4.56
CA ASP A 108 9.70 -9.34 5.34
C ASP A 108 9.22 -10.47 6.27
N ALA A 109 9.32 -11.70 5.77
CA ALA A 109 9.08 -12.94 6.51
C ALA A 109 10.19 -13.96 6.20
N ASP A 110 10.54 -14.76 7.19
CA ASP A 110 11.62 -15.76 7.06
C ASP A 110 11.27 -16.83 6.04
N TRP A 111 10.08 -17.43 6.16
CA TRP A 111 9.56 -18.38 5.18
C TRP A 111 9.54 -17.83 3.75
N PHE A 112 9.31 -16.53 3.57
CA PHE A 112 9.26 -15.93 2.23
C PHE A 112 10.67 -15.74 1.66
N ARG A 113 11.64 -15.37 2.51
CA ARG A 113 13.05 -15.28 2.10
C ARG A 113 13.63 -16.65 1.77
N GLU A 114 13.32 -17.66 2.58
CA GLU A 114 13.69 -19.06 2.34
C GLU A 114 13.10 -19.55 1.01
N ALA A 115 11.80 -19.36 0.80
CA ALA A 115 11.16 -19.77 -0.46
C ALA A 115 11.72 -19.04 -1.70
N LEU A 116 12.17 -17.79 -1.57
CA LEU A 116 12.87 -17.08 -2.63
C LEU A 116 14.26 -17.68 -2.87
N GLN A 117 14.99 -18.02 -1.81
CA GLN A 117 16.30 -18.67 -1.90
C GLN A 117 16.21 -20.05 -2.56
N ASP A 118 15.19 -20.85 -2.23
CA ASP A 118 14.94 -22.16 -2.85
C ASP A 118 14.66 -22.04 -4.36
N LYS A 119 14.05 -20.92 -4.78
CA LYS A 119 13.85 -20.57 -6.20
C LYS A 119 15.10 -19.96 -6.85
N GLY A 120 16.19 -19.77 -6.12
CA GLY A 120 17.41 -19.10 -6.60
C GLY A 120 17.29 -17.58 -6.74
N ILE A 121 16.28 -16.97 -6.11
CA ILE A 121 15.97 -15.54 -6.21
C ILE A 121 16.51 -14.81 -4.97
N ARG A 122 17.28 -13.73 -5.17
CA ARG A 122 17.80 -12.93 -4.05
C ARG A 122 16.79 -11.89 -3.59
N ALA A 123 16.41 -11.93 -2.32
CA ALA A 123 15.46 -10.98 -1.74
C ALA A 123 16.13 -9.62 -1.42
N CYS A 124 15.70 -8.56 -2.09
CA CYS A 124 16.00 -7.16 -1.75
C CYS A 124 14.82 -6.53 -0.99
N ILE A 125 14.56 -7.04 0.22
CA ILE A 125 13.48 -6.61 1.11
C ILE A 125 14.09 -6.00 2.38
N PRO A 126 13.72 -4.77 2.80
CA PRO A 126 14.18 -4.22 4.06
C PRO A 126 13.59 -4.99 5.24
N GLY A 127 14.41 -5.21 6.27
CA GLY A 127 13.94 -5.79 7.53
C GLY A 127 12.86 -4.95 8.21
N ARG A 128 11.93 -5.61 8.89
CA ARG A 128 10.99 -4.97 9.82
C ARG A 128 11.73 -4.39 11.03
N LYS A 129 11.17 -3.31 11.61
CA LYS A 129 11.78 -2.61 12.76
C LYS A 129 11.97 -3.52 13.99
N GLN A 130 11.08 -4.50 14.18
CA GLN A 130 11.08 -5.42 15.32
C GLN A 130 11.90 -6.69 15.08
N ARG A 131 12.59 -6.81 13.94
CA ARG A 131 13.38 -8.00 13.63
C ARG A 131 14.62 -8.04 14.52
N LYS A 132 14.83 -9.16 15.21
CA LYS A 132 15.99 -9.36 16.10
C LYS A 132 17.32 -9.24 15.37
N THR A 133 17.39 -9.82 14.17
CA THR A 133 18.58 -9.77 13.32
C THR A 133 18.38 -8.79 12.16
N PRO A 134 19.14 -7.68 12.11
CA PRO A 134 19.06 -6.75 11.00
C PRO A 134 19.43 -7.41 9.67
N VAL A 135 18.57 -7.24 8.65
CA VAL A 135 18.86 -7.74 7.31
C VAL A 135 19.53 -6.66 6.49
N LYS A 136 20.74 -6.94 6.00
CA LYS A 136 21.39 -6.11 4.98
C LYS A 136 20.64 -6.26 3.66
N TYR A 137 20.31 -5.13 3.06
CA TYR A 137 19.69 -5.07 1.73
C TYR A 137 20.36 -3.96 0.91
N ASP A 138 20.32 -4.09 -0.41
CA ASP A 138 20.89 -3.10 -1.30
C ASP A 138 19.93 -1.90 -1.45
N LYS A 139 20.28 -0.79 -0.80
CA LYS A 139 19.51 0.46 -0.86
C LYS A 139 19.42 1.04 -2.28
N ARG A 140 20.46 0.91 -3.10
CA ARG A 140 20.48 1.43 -4.49
C ARG A 140 19.51 0.65 -5.37
N ARG A 141 19.49 -0.68 -5.23
CA ARG A 141 18.48 -1.53 -5.89
C ARG A 141 17.08 -1.23 -5.37
N TYR A 142 16.91 -1.12 -4.05
CA TYR A 142 15.61 -0.86 -3.42
C TYR A 142 14.94 0.44 -3.92
N LYS A 143 15.70 1.47 -4.30
CA LYS A 143 15.15 2.69 -4.92
C LYS A 143 14.31 2.41 -6.18
N ARG A 144 14.60 1.32 -6.91
CA ARG A 144 13.85 0.93 -8.11
C ARG A 144 12.40 0.50 -7.81
N ARG A 145 12.04 0.25 -6.55
CA ARG A 145 10.64 0.02 -6.14
C ARG A 145 9.73 1.18 -6.52
N ASN A 146 10.24 2.40 -6.72
CA ASN A 146 9.44 3.53 -7.21
C ASN A 146 8.66 3.19 -8.49
N ARG A 147 9.15 2.24 -9.31
CA ARG A 147 8.42 1.74 -10.47
C ARG A 147 7.08 1.08 -10.09
N ILE A 148 7.01 0.35 -8.98
CA ILE A 148 5.76 -0.25 -8.49
C ILE A 148 4.80 0.82 -7.95
N GLU A 149 5.34 1.86 -7.30
CA GLU A 149 4.56 2.98 -6.78
C GLU A 149 3.95 3.78 -7.95
N ILE A 150 4.74 4.08 -8.98
CA ILE A 150 4.25 4.67 -10.24
C ILE A 150 3.19 3.77 -10.87
N MET A 151 3.39 2.44 -10.86
CA MET A 151 2.42 1.53 -11.46
C MET A 151 1.06 1.57 -10.77
N PHE A 152 1.04 1.48 -9.44
CA PHE A 152 -0.19 1.64 -8.69
C PHE A 152 -0.81 3.03 -8.84
N GLY A 153 0.00 4.07 -9.02
CA GLY A 153 -0.46 5.42 -9.34
C GLY A 153 -1.24 5.44 -10.65
N ARG A 154 -0.65 4.96 -11.75
CA ARG A 154 -1.29 4.90 -13.06
C ARG A 154 -2.58 4.07 -13.07
N LEU A 155 -2.59 2.94 -12.35
CA LEU A 155 -3.81 2.14 -12.20
C LEU A 155 -4.93 2.92 -11.48
N LYS A 156 -4.58 3.83 -10.56
CA LYS A 156 -5.55 4.66 -9.83
C LYS A 156 -5.99 5.91 -10.60
N ASP A 157 -5.35 6.26 -11.71
CA ASP A 157 -5.87 7.32 -12.60
C ASP A 157 -7.24 6.92 -13.17
N TRP A 158 -7.51 5.61 -13.27
CA TRP A 158 -8.82 5.08 -13.62
C TRP A 158 -9.76 5.19 -12.43
N ARG A 159 -10.71 6.13 -12.48
CA ARG A 159 -11.69 6.40 -11.41
C ARG A 159 -12.37 5.13 -10.87
N ARG A 160 -12.69 4.18 -11.76
CA ARG A 160 -13.31 2.89 -11.36
C ARG A 160 -12.42 2.04 -10.47
N VAL A 161 -11.11 2.07 -10.69
CA VAL A 161 -10.12 1.38 -9.88
C VAL A 161 -9.92 2.11 -8.55
N ALA A 162 -9.73 3.44 -8.59
CA ALA A 162 -9.48 4.23 -7.39
C ALA A 162 -10.63 4.18 -6.38
N THR A 163 -11.87 4.35 -6.85
CA THR A 163 -13.05 4.41 -5.96
C THR A 163 -13.57 3.03 -5.56
N ARG A 164 -13.03 1.93 -6.14
CA ARG A 164 -13.50 0.57 -5.88
C ARG A 164 -15.03 0.43 -6.10
N TYR A 165 -15.55 0.87 -7.25
CA TYR A 165 -17.01 0.80 -7.52
C TYR A 165 -17.57 -0.63 -7.48
N ASP A 166 -16.77 -1.61 -7.90
CA ASP A 166 -17.21 -2.99 -8.05
C ASP A 166 -17.27 -3.75 -6.72
N ARG A 167 -18.45 -4.12 -6.23
CA ARG A 167 -18.58 -4.93 -4.99
C ARG A 167 -18.14 -6.40 -5.16
N CYS A 168 -17.93 -6.86 -6.39
CA CYS A 168 -17.43 -8.19 -6.72
C CYS A 168 -15.91 -8.15 -6.97
N PRO A 169 -15.10 -9.02 -6.35
CA PRO A 169 -13.66 -9.05 -6.59
C PRO A 169 -13.28 -9.41 -8.02
N LYS A 170 -14.03 -10.31 -8.65
CA LYS A 170 -13.76 -10.76 -10.02
C LYS A 170 -13.88 -9.58 -10.99
N VAL A 171 -15.00 -8.87 -10.93
CA VAL A 171 -15.25 -7.69 -11.78
C VAL A 171 -14.22 -6.60 -11.55
N PHE A 172 -13.81 -6.40 -10.30
CA PHE A 172 -12.75 -5.46 -9.98
C PHE A 172 -11.40 -5.84 -10.55
N LEU A 173 -11.01 -7.10 -10.37
CA LEU A 173 -9.76 -7.60 -10.90
C LEU A 173 -9.77 -7.51 -12.43
N SER A 174 -10.90 -7.80 -13.09
CA SER A 174 -11.08 -7.58 -14.53
C SER A 174 -10.93 -6.10 -14.92
N ALA A 175 -11.50 -5.17 -14.14
CA ALA A 175 -11.33 -3.74 -14.39
C ALA A 175 -9.88 -3.28 -14.23
N ILE A 176 -9.16 -3.79 -13.22
CA ILE A 176 -7.73 -3.52 -13.04
C ILE A 176 -6.92 -4.13 -14.18
N ALA A 177 -7.21 -5.37 -14.58
CA ALA A 177 -6.50 -6.04 -15.66
C ALA A 177 -6.68 -5.31 -16.99
N LEU A 178 -7.90 -4.81 -17.27
CA LEU A 178 -8.18 -3.99 -18.44
C LEU A 178 -7.39 -2.67 -18.38
N ALA A 179 -7.43 -1.95 -17.26
CA ALA A 179 -6.66 -0.72 -17.09
C ALA A 179 -5.16 -0.97 -17.25
N ALA A 180 -4.63 -2.03 -16.64
CA ALA A 180 -3.23 -2.45 -16.78
C ALA A 180 -2.86 -2.71 -18.23
N THR A 181 -3.68 -3.48 -18.96
CA THR A 181 -3.42 -3.79 -20.37
C THR A 181 -3.36 -2.52 -21.22
N VAL A 182 -4.33 -1.61 -21.04
CA VAL A 182 -4.38 -0.35 -21.79
C VAL A 182 -3.19 0.57 -21.45
N ILE A 183 -2.74 0.63 -20.20
CA ILE A 183 -1.69 1.58 -19.78
C ILE A 183 -0.29 1.17 -20.24
N TYR A 184 0.03 -0.12 -20.34
CA TYR A 184 1.40 -0.54 -20.67
C TYR A 184 1.56 -1.41 -21.93
N TRP A 185 0.47 -1.77 -22.62
CA TRP A 185 0.53 -2.58 -23.84
C TRP A 185 -0.19 -1.96 -25.05
N LEU A 186 -0.90 -0.85 -24.87
CA LEU A 186 -1.47 -0.01 -25.94
C LEU A 186 -0.83 1.37 -25.89
#